data_AF-A0A8T7GDS8-F1
#
_entry.id   AF-A0A8T7GDS8-F1
#
_cell.length_a   1.000
_cell.length_b   1.000
_cell.length_c   1.000
_cell.angle_alpha   90.00
_cell.angle_beta   90.00
_cell.angle_gamma   90.00
#
_symmetry.space_group_name_H-M   'P 1'
#
loop_
_entity.id
_entity.type
_entity.pdbx_description
1 polymer ?
#
loop_
_entity_poly.entity_id
_entity_poly.type
_entity_poly.pdbx_seq_one_letter_code
_entity_poly.pdbx_strand_id
1 'polypeptide(L)'
;MDYGGYEIANEEHHGLSNRQLGLIFGTAILGIFVVFALFIFPIKNLFPELITEQVTIVSKSDGQCVVNSQDHPRGISNCNYNVGDKLEITYKYGTSQIETHKKIN
;
A
#
# COMPACT_ATOMS: atom_id res chain seq x y z
N MET A 1 -54.25 -17.06 -40.22
CA MET A 1 -52.88 -16.60 -40.49
C MET A 1 -52.13 -16.67 -39.17
N ASP A 2 -50.94 -17.25 -39.27
CA ASP A 2 -49.96 -17.72 -38.29
C ASP A 2 -49.94 -17.11 -36.87
N TYR A 3 -50.02 -17.97 -35.86
CA TYR A 3 -49.65 -17.66 -34.46
C TYR A 3 -48.21 -18.13 -34.26
N GLY A 4 -47.25 -17.21 -34.30
CA GLY A 4 -45.84 -17.50 -34.04
C GLY A 4 -45.63 -18.02 -32.62
N GLY A 5 -45.39 -19.33 -32.52
CA GLY A 5 -45.00 -19.99 -31.28
C GLY A 5 -43.63 -19.51 -30.82
N TYR A 6 -43.53 -19.17 -29.54
CA TYR A 6 -42.26 -18.96 -28.87
C TYR A 6 -41.56 -20.32 -28.76
N GLU A 7 -40.48 -20.50 -29.50
CA GLU A 7 -39.56 -21.62 -29.25
C GLU A 7 -38.93 -21.37 -27.88
N ILE A 8 -39.47 -22.00 -26.85
CA ILE A 8 -38.74 -22.20 -25.61
C ILE A 8 -37.54 -23.07 -26.02
N ALA A 9 -36.37 -22.45 -26.18
CA ALA A 9 -35.13 -23.19 -26.26
C ALA A 9 -35.08 -24.07 -25.01
N ASN A 10 -35.31 -25.37 -25.18
CA ASN A 10 -35.05 -26.36 -24.14
C ASN A 10 -33.59 -26.16 -23.74
N GLU A 11 -33.38 -25.62 -22.55
CA GLU A 11 -32.08 -25.61 -21.91
C GLU A 11 -31.74 -27.09 -21.70
N GLU A 12 -30.91 -27.63 -22.59
CA GLU A 12 -30.41 -28.98 -22.51
C GLU A 12 -29.62 -29.06 -21.20
N HIS A 13 -30.26 -29.53 -20.15
CA HIS A 13 -29.63 -29.81 -18.87
C HIS A 13 -28.63 -30.95 -19.09
N HIS A 14 -27.45 -30.63 -19.63
CA HIS A 14 -26.26 -31.43 -19.42
C HIS A 14 -26.13 -31.57 -17.91
N GLY A 15 -26.43 -32.75 -17.38
CA GLY A 15 -26.26 -33.05 -15.96
C GLY A 15 -24.80 -32.78 -15.61
N LEU A 16 -24.54 -31.59 -15.05
CA LEU A 16 -23.20 -31.15 -14.72
C LEU A 16 -22.66 -32.17 -13.73
N SER A 17 -21.59 -32.87 -14.13
CA SER A 17 -20.93 -33.80 -13.22
C SER A 17 -20.52 -33.05 -11.97
N ASN A 18 -20.63 -33.66 -10.79
CA ASN A 18 -20.19 -33.05 -9.52
C ASN A 18 -18.76 -32.48 -9.61
N ARG A 19 -17.91 -33.07 -10.47
CA ARG A 19 -16.57 -32.57 -10.80
C ARG A 19 -16.60 -31.25 -11.57
N GLN A 20 -17.47 -31.12 -12.56
CA GLN A 20 -17.65 -29.87 -13.33
C GLN A 20 -18.28 -28.77 -12.47
N LEU A 21 -19.28 -29.12 -11.66
CA LEU A 21 -19.91 -28.18 -10.73
C LEU A 21 -18.92 -27.66 -9.68
N GLY A 22 -18.09 -28.56 -9.12
CA GLY A 22 -17.04 -28.19 -8.18
C GLY A 22 -15.99 -27.24 -8.79
N LEU A 23 -15.64 -27.44 -10.06
CA LEU A 23 -14.74 -26.54 -10.78
C LEU A 23 -15.35 -25.16 -10.98
N ILE A 24 -16.61 -25.09 -11.46
CA ILE A 24 -17.30 -23.81 -11.69
C ILE A 24 -17.48 -23.04 -10.38
N PHE A 25 -17.87 -23.73 -9.31
CA PHE A 25 -18.05 -23.11 -8.00
C PHE A 25 -16.71 -22.64 -7.42
N GLY A 26 -15.67 -23.46 -7.52
CA GLY A 26 -14.33 -23.11 -7.05
C GLY A 26 -13.76 -21.90 -7.78
N THR A 27 -13.88 -21.85 -9.11
CA THR A 27 -13.38 -20.72 -9.90
C THR A 27 -14.19 -19.46 -9.67
N ALA A 28 -15.51 -19.56 -9.48
CA ALA A 28 -16.35 -18.41 -9.15
C ALA A 28 -15.96 -17.78 -7.81
N ILE A 29 -15.78 -18.59 -6.76
CA ILE A 29 -15.33 -18.10 -5.45
C ILE A 29 -13.94 -17.47 -5.54
N LEU A 30 -12.99 -18.14 -6.19
CA LEU A 30 -11.64 -17.60 -6.37
C LEU A 30 -11.66 -16.27 -7.13
N GLY A 31 -12.47 -16.17 -8.19
CA GLY A 31 -12.66 -14.95 -8.96
C GLY A 31 -13.18 -13.79 -8.11
N ILE A 32 -14.16 -14.05 -7.22
CA ILE A 32 -14.64 -13.06 -6.26
C ILE A 32 -13.49 -12.59 -5.36
N PHE A 33 -12.73 -13.49 -4.74
CA PHE A 33 -11.61 -13.08 -3.88
C PHE A 33 -10.55 -12.26 -4.62
N VAL A 34 -10.26 -12.58 -5.88
CA VAL A 34 -9.31 -11.80 -6.70
C VAL A 34 -9.83 -10.39 -6.93
N VAL A 35 -11.10 -10.23 -7.32
CA VAL A 35 -11.72 -8.91 -7.51
C VAL A 35 -11.67 -8.12 -6.20
N PHE A 36 -12.08 -8.71 -5.08
CA PHE A 36 -12.02 -8.06 -3.77
C PHE A 36 -10.58 -7.68 -3.39
N ALA A 37 -9.59 -8.55 -3.61
CA ALA A 37 -8.19 -8.24 -3.33
C ALA A 37 -7.66 -7.07 -4.17
N LEU A 38 -8.12 -6.92 -5.42
CA LEU A 38 -7.66 -5.84 -6.30
C LEU A 38 -8.31 -4.48 -5.98
N PHE A 39 -9.58 -4.47 -5.56
CA PHE A 39 -10.35 -3.23 -5.39
C PHE A 39 -10.51 -2.78 -3.93
N ILE A 40 -10.54 -3.70 -2.98
CA ILE A 40 -10.76 -3.38 -1.56
C ILE A 40 -9.44 -3.28 -0.80
N PHE A 41 -8.39 -3.99 -1.25
CA PHE A 41 -7.09 -3.91 -0.59
C PHE A 41 -6.25 -2.76 -1.18
N PRO A 42 -5.83 -1.78 -0.36
CA PRO A 42 -5.00 -0.68 -0.82
C PRO A 42 -3.53 -1.15 -0.94
N ILE A 43 -3.21 -1.95 -1.97
CA ILE A 43 -1.84 -2.44 -2.22
C ILE A 43 -0.84 -1.27 -2.28
N LYS A 44 -1.27 -0.11 -2.77
CA LYS A 44 -0.42 1.08 -2.96
C LYS A 44 0.11 1.70 -1.66
N ASN A 45 -0.51 1.43 -0.51
CA ASN A 45 -0.09 1.99 0.78
C ASN A 45 0.65 0.98 1.67
N LEU A 46 0.89 -0.25 1.20
CA LEU A 46 1.52 -1.28 2.02
C LEU A 46 3.02 -1.08 2.23
N PHE A 47 3.69 -0.40 1.29
CA PHE A 47 5.12 -0.15 1.37
C PHE A 47 5.34 1.37 1.41
N PRO A 48 5.76 1.92 2.56
CA PRO A 48 6.14 3.31 2.65
C PRO A 48 7.29 3.60 1.68
N GLU A 49 7.19 4.70 0.94
CA GLU A 49 8.28 5.18 0.09
C GLU A 49 9.49 5.56 0.96
N LEU A 50 10.67 5.10 0.56
CA LEU A 50 11.92 5.42 1.25
C LEU A 50 12.50 6.70 0.63
N ILE A 51 12.47 7.80 1.40
CA ILE A 51 12.92 9.11 0.96
C ILE A 51 14.29 9.39 1.57
N THR A 52 15.21 9.87 0.73
CA THR A 52 16.49 10.44 1.17
C THR A 52 16.54 11.91 0.80
N GLU A 53 16.72 12.78 1.79
CA GLU A 53 16.77 14.22 1.57
C GLU A 53 17.75 14.96 2.49
N GLN A 54 18.11 16.17 2.09
CA GLN A 54 19.00 17.04 2.84
C GLN A 54 18.18 18.00 3.70
N VAL A 55 18.31 17.89 5.01
CA VAL A 55 17.59 18.71 5.99
C VAL A 55 18.58 19.48 6.85
N THR A 56 18.10 20.54 7.48
CA THR A 56 18.87 21.30 8.46
C THR A 56 18.25 21.11 9.84
N ILE A 57 19.10 21.01 10.87
CA ILE A 57 18.63 20.93 12.25
C ILE A 57 18.03 22.26 12.67
N VAL A 58 16.74 22.25 12.99
CA VAL A 58 15.97 23.44 13.38
C VAL A 58 16.02 23.70 14.89
N SER A 59 16.10 22.64 15.69
CA SER A 59 16.21 22.78 17.16
C SER A 59 16.92 21.59 17.79
N LYS A 60 17.47 21.82 18.99
CA LYS A 60 18.08 20.81 19.85
C LYS A 60 17.70 21.06 21.30
N SER A 61 17.20 20.04 21.99
CA SER A 61 16.84 20.09 23.42
C SER A 61 17.06 18.71 24.03
N ASP A 62 17.71 18.65 25.19
CA ASP A 62 17.94 17.42 25.97
C ASP A 62 18.46 16.22 25.16
N GLY A 63 19.39 16.48 24.23
CA GLY A 63 19.98 15.44 23.37
C GLY A 63 19.09 14.95 22.22
N GLN A 64 17.89 15.52 22.05
CA GLN A 64 17.05 15.34 20.86
C GLN A 64 17.25 16.50 19.89
N CYS A 65 17.42 16.18 18.61
CA CYS A 65 17.40 17.16 17.53
C CYS A 65 16.11 17.04 16.74
N VAL A 66 15.59 18.16 16.26
CA VAL A 66 14.44 18.19 15.34
C VAL A 66 14.90 18.66 13.98
N VAL A 67 14.42 17.98 12.95
CA VAL A 67 14.59 18.33 11.54
C VAL A 67 13.22 18.47 10.89
N ASN A 68 13.08 19.38 9.94
CA ASN A 68 11.89 19.46 9.10
C ASN A 68 12.10 18.57 7.87
N SER A 69 11.27 17.54 7.75
CA SER A 69 11.14 16.72 6.54
C SER A 69 9.98 17.22 5.68
N GLN A 70 9.82 16.68 4.47
CA GLN A 70 8.78 17.10 3.53
C GLN A 70 7.36 16.93 4.07
N ASP A 71 7.12 15.94 4.92
CA ASP A 71 5.80 15.64 5.46
C ASP A 71 5.57 16.24 6.84
N HIS A 72 6.45 15.97 7.81
CA HIS A 72 6.34 16.49 9.18
C HIS A 72 7.71 16.61 9.87
N PRO A 73 7.81 17.38 10.98
CA PRO A 73 9.02 17.45 11.77
C PRO A 73 9.35 16.10 12.42
N ARG A 74 10.62 15.70 12.38
CA ARG A 74 11.11 14.42 12.91
C ARG A 74 12.18 14.64 13.96
N GLY A 75 12.17 13.80 15.00
CA GLY A 75 13.14 13.80 16.07
C GLY A 75 14.27 12.79 15.86
N ILE A 76 15.51 13.17 16.16
CA ILE A 76 16.67 12.28 16.25
C ILE A 76 17.07 12.19 17.72
N SER A 77 16.94 11.01 18.33
CA SER A 77 17.41 10.74 19.70
C SER A 77 18.93 10.62 19.77
N ASN A 78 19.54 11.05 20.88
CA ASN A 78 20.99 10.99 21.10
C ASN A 78 21.79 11.70 19.99
N CYS A 79 21.28 12.85 19.57
CA CYS A 79 21.85 13.64 18.49
C CYS A 79 23.05 14.47 18.96
N ASN A 80 24.23 14.20 18.38
CA ASN A 80 25.46 14.97 18.64
C ASN A 80 25.73 16.09 17.60
N TYR A 81 24.74 16.44 16.80
CA TYR A 81 24.84 17.52 15.83
C TYR A 81 24.43 18.86 16.46
N ASN A 82 24.72 19.97 15.77
CA ASN A 82 24.38 21.32 16.20
C ASN A 82 23.24 21.91 15.37
N VAL A 83 22.49 22.85 15.96
CA VAL A 83 21.49 23.62 15.22
C VAL A 83 22.15 24.32 14.03
N GLY A 84 21.55 24.22 12.85
CA GLY A 84 22.13 24.72 11.60
C GLY A 84 22.99 23.71 10.83
N ASP A 85 23.33 22.55 11.41
CA ASP A 85 24.01 21.49 10.67
C ASP A 85 23.11 20.92 9.56
N LYS A 86 23.70 20.67 8.40
CA LYS A 86 23.05 19.96 7.29
C LYS A 86 23.24 18.45 7.45
N LEU A 87 22.14 17.72 7.36
CA LEU A 87 22.12 16.26 7.41
C LEU A 87 21.47 15.71 6.15
N GLU A 88 22.01 14.62 5.64
CA GLU A 88 21.29 13.72 4.76
C GLU A 88 20.57 12.69 5.64
N ILE A 89 19.25 12.64 5.55
CA ILE A 89 18.42 11.69 6.30
C ILE A 89 17.70 10.75 5.34
N THR A 90 17.52 9.50 5.75
CA THR A 90 16.66 8.54 5.06
C THR A 90 15.53 8.11 5.99
N TYR A 91 14.29 8.13 5.49
CA TYR A 91 13.12 7.74 6.26
C TYR A 91 12.02 7.15 5.37
N LYS A 92 11.06 6.49 6.02
CA LYS A 92 9.83 6.01 5.37
C LYS A 92 8.75 7.09 5.41
N TYR A 93 8.26 7.51 4.25
CA TYR A 93 7.22 8.54 4.14
C TYR A 93 5.98 8.19 4.98
N GLY A 94 5.44 9.16 5.72
CA GLY A 94 4.27 8.97 6.58
C GLY A 94 4.53 8.23 7.91
N THR A 95 5.77 7.80 8.17
CA THR A 95 6.21 7.30 9.49
C THR A 95 6.95 8.39 10.25
N SER A 96 7.17 8.28 11.57
CA SER A 96 7.95 9.27 12.34
C SER A 96 9.45 8.94 12.48
N GLN A 97 9.84 7.69 12.19
CA GLN A 97 11.20 7.20 12.43
C GLN A 97 12.15 7.60 11.31
N ILE A 98 13.39 7.91 11.69
CA ILE A 98 14.50 8.11 10.77
C ILE A 98 15.32 6.82 10.74
N GLU A 99 15.53 6.28 9.55
CA GLU A 99 16.26 5.04 9.33
C GLU A 99 17.77 5.29 9.36
N THR A 100 18.22 6.37 8.71
CA THR A 100 19.63 6.78 8.72
C THR A 100 19.75 8.30 8.76
N HIS A 101 20.84 8.79 9.35
CA HIS A 101 21.20 10.19 9.35
C HIS A 101 22.71 10.36 9.25
N LYS A 102 23.17 11.28 8.40
CA LYS A 102 24.59 11.58 8.24
C LYS A 102 24.79 13.08 8.05
N LYS A 103 25.77 13.64 8.76
CA LYS A 103 26.16 15.03 8.53
C LYS A 103 26.85 15.17 7.18
N ILE A 104 26.41 16.16 6.41
CA ILE A 104 27.02 16.56 5.15
C ILE A 104 27.69 17.93 5.36
N ASN A 105 28.84 18.12 4.71
CA ASN A 105 29.70 19.29 4.91
C ASN A 105 29.45 20.35 3.83
#